data_AF-A0A915K606-F1
#
_entry.id   AF-A0A915K606-F1
#
_cell.length_a   1.000
_cell.length_b   1.000
_cell.length_c   1.000
_cell.angle_alpha   90.00
_cell.angle_beta   90.00
_cell.angle_gamma   90.00
#
_symmetry.space_group_name_H-M   'P 1'
#
loop_
_entity.id
_entity.type
_entity.pdbx_description
1 polymer ?
#
loop_
_entity_poly.entity_id
_entity_poly.type
_entity_poly.pdbx_seq_one_letter_code
_entity_poly.pdbx_strand_id
1 'polypeptide(L)'
;MTTSCIPSIHICLDFVHEILSQPDHSKKIFAMALVSHICEQFTIPKAYSCAKLCVDVVETLMTVLPGEEAVAFFDAVFDSLCRFAKILPPLMAKILKLFVQTAQYLKTRLNSQFLTLAPTNPADELCFHTDLDYKTENAKKRRIIYQVERDLCIEERILKKMNGWFRHGTSTDILSIKL
;
A
#
# COMPACT_ATOMS: atom_id res chain seq x y z
N MET A 1 18.86 -7.25 -4.27
CA MET A 1 20.30 -7.07 -3.99
C MET A 1 21.02 -6.69 -5.27
N THR A 2 21.46 -5.42 -5.40
CA THR A 2 22.40 -4.96 -6.46
C THR A 2 23.15 -3.67 -6.05
N THR A 3 22.65 -2.88 -5.09
CA THR A 3 23.20 -1.57 -4.78
C THR A 3 24.57 -1.59 -4.07
N SER A 4 24.87 -2.65 -3.31
CA SER A 4 26.10 -2.74 -2.50
C SER A 4 27.39 -2.98 -3.28
N CYS A 5 27.33 -3.23 -4.60
CA CYS A 5 28.51 -3.51 -5.42
C CYS A 5 28.92 -2.35 -6.35
N ILE A 6 28.15 -1.26 -6.42
CA ILE A 6 28.41 -0.15 -7.36
C ILE A 6 28.48 1.18 -6.60
N PRO A 7 29.69 1.68 -6.27
CA PRO A 7 29.84 2.90 -5.48
C PRO A 7 29.28 4.17 -6.15
N SER A 8 29.11 4.16 -7.48
CA SER A 8 28.53 5.26 -8.25
C SER A 8 26.98 5.29 -8.27
N ILE A 9 26.31 4.33 -7.63
CA ILE A 9 24.84 4.22 -7.70
C ILE A 9 24.09 5.40 -7.07
N HIS A 10 24.73 6.17 -6.20
CA HIS A 10 24.15 7.37 -5.61
C HIS A 10 23.83 8.46 -6.66
N ILE A 11 24.45 8.42 -7.84
CA ILE A 11 24.13 9.29 -9.00
C ILE A 11 22.68 9.07 -9.45
N CYS A 12 22.10 7.88 -9.23
CA CYS A 12 20.71 7.62 -9.58
C CYS A 12 19.71 8.50 -8.81
N LEU A 13 20.11 9.10 -7.66
CA LEU A 13 19.26 10.04 -6.92
C LEU A 13 18.90 11.30 -7.74
N ASP A 14 19.72 11.65 -8.72
CA ASP A 14 19.54 12.82 -9.58
C ASP A 14 18.31 12.67 -10.49
N PHE A 15 17.97 11.42 -10.83
CA PHE A 15 16.85 11.09 -11.70
C PHE A 15 15.58 10.72 -10.93
N VAL A 16 15.62 10.63 -9.59
CA VAL A 16 14.47 10.18 -8.79
C VAL A 16 13.23 11.05 -9.02
N HIS A 17 13.40 12.37 -9.07
CA HIS A 17 12.28 13.29 -9.33
C HIS A 17 11.65 13.04 -10.71
N GLU A 18 12.47 12.78 -11.73
CA GLU A 18 12.02 12.46 -13.08
C GLU A 18 11.32 11.10 -13.16
N ILE A 19 11.79 10.10 -12.40
CA ILE A 19 11.16 8.78 -12.35
C ILE A 19 9.81 8.86 -11.61
N LEU A 20 9.74 9.62 -10.51
CA LEU A 20 8.52 9.78 -9.72
C LEU A 20 7.43 10.58 -10.44
N SER A 21 7.81 11.50 -11.34
CA SER A 21 6.86 12.27 -12.15
C SER A 21 6.19 11.46 -13.27
N GLN A 22 6.69 10.25 -13.55
CA GLN A 22 6.10 9.37 -14.55
C GLN A 22 4.70 8.91 -14.10
N PRO A 23 3.72 8.78 -15.01
CA PRO A 23 2.37 8.31 -14.65
C PRO A 23 2.37 6.85 -14.20
N ASP A 24 3.31 6.04 -14.70
CA ASP A 24 3.43 4.61 -14.41
C ASP A 24 3.76 4.32 -12.93
N HIS A 25 2.89 3.57 -12.24
CA HIS A 25 3.07 3.18 -10.84
C HIS A 25 4.25 2.22 -10.64
N SER A 26 4.56 1.35 -11.60
CA SER A 26 5.69 0.43 -11.51
C SER A 26 7.02 1.19 -11.43
N LYS A 27 7.14 2.31 -12.15
CA LYS A 27 8.31 3.19 -12.08
C LYS A 27 8.43 3.88 -10.71
N LYS A 28 7.31 4.31 -10.13
CA LYS A 28 7.30 4.91 -8.78
C LYS A 28 7.70 3.88 -7.71
N ILE A 29 7.16 2.67 -7.78
CA ILE A 29 7.53 1.55 -6.90
C ILE A 29 9.03 1.26 -7.00
N PHE A 30 9.55 1.19 -8.23
CA PHE A 30 10.97 1.00 -8.48
C PHE A 30 11.82 2.12 -7.87
N ALA A 31 11.44 3.39 -8.08
CA ALA A 31 12.14 4.54 -7.52
C ALA A 31 12.19 4.47 -6.00
N MET A 32 11.06 4.16 -5.35
CA MET A 32 10.99 4.02 -3.89
C MET A 32 11.90 2.90 -3.38
N ALA A 33 11.88 1.74 -4.04
CA ALA A 33 12.76 0.64 -3.70
C ALA A 33 14.23 1.05 -3.86
N LEU A 34 14.60 1.70 -4.97
CA LEU A 34 15.95 2.18 -5.22
C LEU A 34 16.42 3.16 -4.14
N VAL A 35 15.65 4.20 -3.85
CA VAL A 35 15.99 5.18 -2.81
C VAL A 35 16.12 4.50 -1.44
N SER A 36 15.24 3.56 -1.10
CA SER A 36 15.31 2.85 0.18
C SER A 36 16.63 2.09 0.38
N HIS A 37 17.16 1.48 -0.68
CA HIS A 37 18.45 0.78 -0.62
C HIS A 37 19.65 1.73 -0.69
N ILE A 38 19.54 2.86 -1.39
CA ILE A 38 20.59 3.89 -1.40
C ILE A 38 20.71 4.53 -0.01
N CYS A 39 19.60 4.79 0.67
CA CYS A 39 19.60 5.33 2.04
C CYS A 39 20.30 4.42 3.04
N GLU A 40 20.24 3.08 2.87
CA GLU A 40 20.98 2.13 3.73
C GLU A 40 22.50 2.28 3.61
N GLN A 41 22.98 2.70 2.43
CA GLN A 41 24.40 2.70 2.08
C GLN A 41 25.03 4.09 2.19
N PHE A 42 24.23 5.14 2.00
CA PHE A 42 24.70 6.51 1.90
C PHE A 42 23.82 7.45 2.73
N THR A 43 24.34 7.90 3.87
CA THR A 43 23.71 8.92 4.72
C THR A 43 23.99 10.33 4.20
N ILE A 44 23.49 10.62 2.99
CA ILE A 44 23.68 11.91 2.30
C ILE A 44 22.40 12.75 2.43
N PRO A 45 22.46 14.08 2.69
CA PRO A 45 21.28 14.94 2.77
C PRO A 45 20.34 14.84 1.55
N LYS A 46 20.92 14.66 0.36
CA LYS A 46 20.16 14.43 -0.89
C LYS A 46 19.28 13.18 -0.82
N ALA A 47 19.80 12.08 -0.26
CA ALA A 47 19.04 10.84 -0.10
C ALA A 47 17.84 11.03 0.84
N TYR A 48 18.02 11.81 1.91
CA TYR A 48 16.91 12.19 2.80
C TYR A 48 15.83 13.00 2.07
N SER A 49 16.22 14.01 1.29
CA SER A 49 15.26 14.79 0.50
C SER A 49 14.49 13.94 -0.50
N CYS A 50 15.16 13.01 -1.18
CA CYS A 50 14.52 12.05 -2.08
C CYS A 50 13.57 11.09 -1.34
N ALA A 51 13.96 10.59 -0.16
CA ALA A 51 13.11 9.73 0.66
C ALA A 51 11.87 10.46 1.17
N LYS A 52 12.01 11.71 1.61
CA LYS A 52 10.89 12.57 1.99
C LYS A 52 9.91 12.76 0.82
N LEU A 53 10.42 13.09 -0.37
CA LEU A 53 9.61 13.20 -1.58
C LEU A 53 8.88 11.89 -1.90
N CYS A 54 9.55 10.74 -1.77
CA CYS A 54 8.90 9.44 -1.95
C CYS A 54 7.71 9.27 -1.00
N VAL A 55 7.86 9.61 0.28
CA VAL A 55 6.77 9.53 1.26
C VAL A 55 5.62 10.50 0.91
N ASP A 56 5.94 11.72 0.48
CA ASP A 56 4.95 12.72 0.03
C ASP A 56 4.14 12.21 -1.18
N VAL A 57 4.81 11.55 -2.12
CA VAL A 57 4.17 10.91 -3.29
C VAL A 57 3.24 9.78 -2.86
N VAL A 58 3.64 8.93 -1.91
CA VAL A 58 2.74 7.88 -1.39
C VAL A 58 1.52 8.50 -0.73
N GLU A 59 1.71 9.48 0.16
CA GLU A 59 0.61 10.16 0.84
C GLU A 59 -0.39 10.74 -0.17
N THR A 60 0.12 11.38 -1.23
CA THR A 60 -0.71 11.92 -2.31
C THR A 60 -1.44 10.81 -3.07
N LEU A 61 -0.74 9.76 -3.52
CA LEU A 61 -1.33 8.67 -4.31
C LEU A 61 -2.39 7.90 -3.52
N MET A 62 -2.21 7.72 -2.22
CA MET A 62 -3.22 7.12 -1.34
C MET A 62 -4.53 7.91 -1.28
N THR A 63 -4.49 9.21 -1.58
CA THR A 63 -5.69 10.07 -1.59
C THR A 63 -6.35 10.21 -2.96
N VAL A 64 -5.58 10.10 -4.04
CA VAL A 64 -6.09 10.35 -5.41
C VAL A 64 -6.40 9.08 -6.19
N LEU A 65 -5.78 7.94 -5.85
CA LEU A 65 -6.03 6.68 -6.55
C LEU A 65 -7.34 6.02 -6.12
N PRO A 66 -7.99 5.25 -7.02
CA PRO A 66 -9.07 4.35 -6.64
C PRO A 66 -8.63 3.39 -5.56
N GLY A 67 -9.55 2.98 -4.67
CA GLY A 67 -9.16 2.23 -3.47
C GLY A 67 -8.42 0.92 -3.73
N GLU A 68 -8.78 0.18 -4.77
CA GLU A 68 -8.06 -1.06 -5.15
C GLU A 68 -6.62 -0.76 -5.59
N GLU A 69 -6.42 0.26 -6.43
CA GLU A 69 -5.10 0.66 -6.92
C GLU A 69 -4.24 1.26 -5.80
N ALA A 70 -4.83 2.07 -4.92
CA ALA A 70 -4.16 2.65 -3.75
C ALA A 70 -3.62 1.54 -2.83
N VAL A 71 -4.45 0.53 -2.54
CA VAL A 71 -4.09 -0.61 -1.68
C VAL A 71 -3.01 -1.47 -2.32
N ALA A 72 -3.12 -1.78 -3.61
CA ALA A 72 -2.10 -2.53 -4.33
C ALA A 72 -0.76 -1.78 -4.38
N PHE A 73 -0.80 -0.47 -4.63
CA PHE A 73 0.38 0.39 -4.61
C PHE A 73 1.02 0.41 -3.21
N PHE A 74 0.22 0.58 -2.15
CA PHE A 74 0.71 0.59 -0.78
C PHE A 74 1.38 -0.73 -0.37
N ASP A 75 0.78 -1.89 -0.70
CA ASP A 75 1.38 -3.20 -0.42
C ASP A 75 2.76 -3.34 -1.09
N ALA A 76 2.89 -2.84 -2.32
CA ALA A 76 4.12 -2.89 -3.10
C ALA A 76 5.23 -1.99 -2.54
N VAL A 77 4.89 -0.84 -1.95
CA VAL A 77 5.88 0.11 -1.41
C VAL A 77 6.12 -0.02 0.10
N PHE A 78 5.33 -0.84 0.78
CA PHE A 78 5.37 -1.02 2.24
C PHE A 78 6.77 -1.29 2.77
N ASP A 79 7.50 -2.24 2.17
CA ASP A 79 8.84 -2.61 2.65
C ASP A 79 9.84 -1.44 2.50
N SER A 80 9.68 -0.63 1.46
CA SER A 80 10.51 0.57 1.25
C SER A 80 10.23 1.63 2.32
N LEU A 81 8.95 1.82 2.70
CA LEU A 81 8.56 2.71 3.80
C LEU A 81 9.11 2.22 5.14
N CYS A 82 9.04 0.92 5.42
CA CYS A 82 9.63 0.32 6.62
C CYS A 82 11.15 0.52 6.70
N ARG A 83 11.86 0.45 5.56
CA ARG A 83 13.30 0.77 5.50
C ARG A 83 13.54 2.24 5.78
N PHE A 84 12.83 3.16 5.12
CA PHE A 84 12.96 4.60 5.38
C PHE A 84 12.75 4.93 6.85
N ALA A 85 11.70 4.39 7.47
CA ALA A 85 11.41 4.56 8.88
C ALA A 85 12.60 4.14 9.77
N LYS A 86 13.21 2.98 9.50
CA LYS A 86 14.34 2.45 10.28
C LYS A 86 15.63 3.26 10.08
N ILE A 87 15.92 3.66 8.85
CA ILE A 87 17.20 4.30 8.48
C ILE A 87 17.18 5.81 8.72
N LEU A 88 16.00 6.44 8.61
CA LEU A 88 15.81 7.88 8.68
C LEU A 88 14.89 8.23 9.87
N PRO A 89 15.41 8.23 11.12
CA PRO A 89 14.62 8.57 12.30
C PRO A 89 13.79 9.86 12.19
N PRO A 90 14.27 10.96 11.56
CA PRO A 90 13.47 12.17 11.39
C PRO A 90 12.20 11.99 10.55
N LEU A 91 12.17 10.99 9.66
CA LEU A 91 11.03 10.70 8.78
C LEU A 91 10.05 9.68 9.40
N MET A 92 10.46 8.99 10.47
CA MET A 92 9.68 7.97 11.17
C MET A 92 8.28 8.46 11.52
N ALA A 93 8.16 9.59 12.21
CA ALA A 93 6.88 10.12 12.67
C ALA A 93 5.89 10.33 11.52
N LYS A 94 6.37 10.78 10.36
CA LYS A 94 5.55 10.96 9.16
C LYS A 94 5.07 9.62 8.60
N ILE A 95 5.96 8.63 8.51
CA ILE A 95 5.62 7.29 8.02
C ILE A 95 4.63 6.59 8.96
N LEU A 96 4.81 6.74 10.28
CA LEU A 96 3.86 6.22 11.27
C LEU A 96 2.47 6.83 11.11
N LYS A 97 2.38 8.15 10.88
CA LYS A 97 1.10 8.81 10.61
C LYS A 97 0.43 8.25 9.35
N LEU A 98 1.19 8.08 8.27
CA LEU A 98 0.72 7.46 7.03
C LEU A 98 0.20 6.03 7.27
N PHE A 99 0.91 5.24 8.09
CA PHE A 99 0.48 3.90 8.49
C PHE A 99 -0.84 3.93 9.24
N VAL A 100 -0.99 4.77 10.26
CA VAL A 100 -2.25 4.87 11.02
C VAL A 100 -3.41 5.27 10.10
N GLN A 101 -3.21 6.26 9.25
CA GLN A 101 -4.21 6.71 8.28
C GLN A 101 -4.60 5.59 7.31
N THR A 102 -3.62 4.86 6.80
CA THR A 102 -3.85 3.73 5.89
C THR A 102 -4.60 2.60 6.59
N ALA A 103 -4.25 2.26 7.83
CA ALA A 103 -4.95 1.21 8.58
C ALA A 103 -6.41 1.58 8.87
N GLN A 104 -6.69 2.85 9.19
CA GLN A 104 -8.06 3.34 9.36
C GLN A 104 -8.85 3.26 8.04
N TYR A 105 -8.24 3.71 6.94
CA TYR A 105 -8.81 3.61 5.60
C TYR A 105 -9.19 2.17 5.24
N LEU A 106 -8.26 1.22 5.42
CA LEU A 106 -8.48 -0.21 5.16
C LEU A 106 -9.62 -0.77 6.01
N LYS A 107 -9.64 -0.49 7.32
CA LYS A 107 -10.73 -0.95 8.20
C LYS A 107 -12.10 -0.46 7.75
N THR A 108 -12.20 0.80 7.36
CA THR A 108 -13.47 1.35 6.87
C THR A 108 -13.90 0.67 5.57
N ARG A 109 -12.97 0.39 4.66
CA ARG A 109 -13.25 -0.37 3.43
C ARG A 109 -13.70 -1.80 3.70
N LEU A 110 -12.97 -2.54 4.52
CA LEU A 110 -13.32 -3.90 4.94
C LEU A 110 -14.75 -3.96 5.49
N ASN A 111 -15.12 -3.04 6.38
CA ASN A 111 -16.46 -2.98 6.95
C ASN A 111 -17.54 -2.74 5.88
N SER A 112 -17.27 -1.86 4.92
CA SER A 112 -18.20 -1.60 3.80
C SER A 112 -18.36 -2.77 2.83
N GLN A 113 -17.28 -3.53 2.60
CA GLN A 113 -17.29 -4.71 1.73
C GLN A 113 -17.98 -5.91 2.41
N PHE A 114 -17.78 -6.08 3.72
CA PHE A 114 -18.48 -7.13 4.47
C PHE A 114 -20.01 -6.94 4.43
N LEU A 115 -20.48 -5.69 4.52
CA LEU A 115 -21.90 -5.35 4.41
C LEU A 115 -22.49 -5.65 3.02
N THR A 116 -21.69 -5.64 1.95
CA THR A 116 -22.15 -5.98 0.59
C THR A 116 -22.16 -7.48 0.31
N LEU A 117 -21.41 -8.27 1.07
CA LEU A 117 -21.42 -9.74 1.00
C LEU A 117 -22.50 -10.37 1.89
N ALA A 118 -23.07 -9.61 2.83
CA ALA A 118 -24.18 -10.07 3.65
C ALA A 118 -25.43 -10.27 2.76
N PRO A 119 -26.13 -11.41 2.82
CA PRO A 119 -27.32 -11.65 2.00
C PRO A 119 -28.40 -10.62 2.36
N THR A 120 -28.75 -9.74 1.42
CA THR A 120 -29.67 -8.62 1.65
C THR A 120 -31.14 -9.01 1.62
N ASN A 121 -31.51 -10.23 1.22
CA ASN A 121 -32.87 -10.74 1.35
C ASN A 121 -32.95 -12.26 1.21
N PRO A 122 -33.75 -12.97 2.03
CA PRO A 122 -34.06 -14.39 1.85
C PRO A 122 -35.01 -14.65 0.66
N ALA A 123 -35.46 -13.62 -0.05
CA ALA A 123 -36.39 -13.73 -1.19
C ALA A 123 -35.71 -13.86 -2.56
N ASP A 124 -34.38 -13.67 -2.65
CA ASP A 124 -33.62 -13.79 -3.92
C ASP A 124 -33.42 -15.26 -4.39
N GLU A 125 -33.90 -16.24 -3.63
CA GLU A 125 -33.89 -17.66 -4.03
C GLU A 125 -34.96 -18.01 -5.09
N LEU A 126 -35.92 -17.11 -5.41
CA LEU A 126 -37.09 -17.48 -6.22
C LEU A 126 -37.42 -16.51 -7.37
N CYS A 127 -36.46 -16.22 -8.26
CA CYS A 127 -36.76 -15.63 -9.57
C CYS A 127 -36.12 -16.45 -10.69
N PHE A 128 -36.84 -17.50 -11.11
CA PHE A 128 -36.61 -18.24 -12.36
C PHE A 128 -37.25 -17.48 -13.52
N HIS A 129 -36.53 -16.60 -14.21
CA HIS A 129 -36.91 -16.19 -15.58
C HIS A 129 -35.70 -15.80 -16.45
N THR A 130 -35.59 -16.50 -17.59
CA THR A 130 -34.76 -16.26 -18.80
C THR A 130 -33.25 -16.58 -18.75
N ASP A 131 -32.89 -17.71 -19.38
CA ASP A 131 -31.59 -18.42 -19.33
C ASP A 131 -30.36 -17.72 -19.96
N LEU A 132 -30.54 -16.70 -20.80
CA LEU A 132 -29.43 -15.99 -21.45
C LEU A 132 -28.93 -14.78 -20.64
N ASP A 133 -29.82 -14.10 -19.92
CA ASP A 133 -29.46 -12.99 -19.04
C ASP A 133 -28.95 -13.50 -17.69
N TYR A 134 -29.55 -14.60 -17.18
CA TYR A 134 -29.17 -15.26 -15.93
C TYR A 134 -27.72 -15.73 -15.88
N LYS A 135 -27.20 -16.34 -16.95
CA LYS A 135 -25.79 -16.77 -17.01
C LYS A 135 -24.82 -15.59 -16.99
N THR A 136 -25.17 -14.52 -17.69
CA THR A 136 -24.32 -13.33 -17.84
C THR A 136 -24.31 -12.52 -16.54
N GLU A 137 -25.45 -12.42 -15.87
CA GLU A 137 -25.60 -11.77 -14.57
C GLU A 137 -24.93 -12.56 -13.46
N ASN A 138 -25.05 -13.90 -13.44
CA ASN A 138 -24.29 -14.74 -12.51
C ASN A 138 -22.78 -14.68 -12.75
N ALA A 139 -22.34 -14.60 -14.00
CA ALA A 139 -20.92 -14.43 -14.31
C ALA A 139 -20.39 -13.06 -13.84
N LYS A 140 -21.18 -11.99 -14.00
CA LYS A 140 -20.87 -10.66 -13.46
C LYS A 140 -20.82 -10.66 -11.93
N LYS A 141 -21.84 -11.24 -11.27
CA LYS A 141 -21.88 -11.39 -9.79
C LYS A 141 -20.66 -12.18 -9.28
N ARG A 142 -20.32 -13.31 -9.92
CA ARG A 142 -19.12 -14.10 -9.57
C ARG A 142 -17.82 -13.31 -9.74
N ARG A 143 -17.67 -12.53 -10.82
CA ARG A 143 -16.49 -11.67 -11.02
C ARG A 143 -16.35 -10.63 -9.92
N ILE A 144 -17.46 -10.00 -9.51
CA ILE A 144 -17.48 -9.03 -8.42
C ILE A 144 -17.07 -9.71 -7.10
N ILE A 145 -17.64 -10.88 -6.79
CA ILE A 145 -17.27 -11.64 -5.58
C ILE A 145 -15.76 -11.97 -5.58
N TYR A 146 -15.22 -12.51 -6.67
CA TYR A 146 -13.79 -12.82 -6.75
C TYR A 146 -12.88 -11.58 -6.64
N GLN A 147 -13.31 -10.44 -7.18
CA GLN A 147 -12.57 -9.19 -7.03
C GLN A 147 -12.58 -8.71 -5.57
N VAL A 148 -13.74 -8.73 -4.93
CA VAL A 148 -13.89 -8.37 -3.51
C VAL A 148 -13.08 -9.31 -2.60
N GLU A 149 -13.12 -10.62 -2.83
CA GLU A 149 -12.29 -11.61 -2.10
C GLU A 149 -10.80 -11.36 -2.26
N ARG A 150 -10.35 -11.00 -3.47
CA ARG A 150 -8.95 -10.65 -3.72
C ARG A 150 -8.56 -9.39 -2.96
N ASP A 151 -9.39 -8.35 -2.99
CA ASP A 151 -9.10 -7.09 -2.32
C ASP A 151 -9.02 -7.29 -0.80
N LEU A 152 -9.99 -8.02 -0.22
CA LEU A 152 -9.99 -8.45 1.19
C LEU A 152 -8.66 -9.12 1.58
N CYS A 153 -8.15 -10.02 0.74
CA CYS A 153 -6.88 -10.72 0.98
C CYS A 153 -5.68 -9.76 1.02
N ILE A 154 -5.65 -8.74 0.16
CA ILE A 154 -4.55 -7.75 0.12
C ILE A 154 -4.64 -6.84 1.35
N GLU A 155 -5.82 -6.33 1.68
CA GLU A 155 -6.02 -5.44 2.83
C GLU A 155 -5.66 -6.12 4.16
N GLU A 156 -6.09 -7.37 4.37
CA GLU A 156 -5.69 -8.15 5.55
C GLU A 156 -4.18 -8.37 5.62
N ARG A 157 -3.53 -8.62 4.49
CA ARG A 157 -2.08 -8.83 4.43
C ARG A 157 -1.33 -7.57 4.82
N ILE A 158 -1.76 -6.40 4.34
CA ILE A 158 -1.18 -5.12 4.73
C ILE A 158 -1.34 -4.91 6.23
N LEU A 159 -2.55 -5.09 6.78
CA LEU A 159 -2.80 -4.95 8.21
C LEU A 159 -1.94 -5.91 9.05
N LYS A 160 -1.75 -7.16 8.59
CA LYS A 160 -0.85 -8.13 9.25
C LYS A 160 0.61 -7.67 9.20
N LYS A 161 1.10 -7.19 8.05
CA LYS A 161 2.45 -6.63 7.90
C LYS A 161 2.68 -5.44 8.83
N MET A 162 1.72 -4.50 8.89
CA MET A 162 1.77 -3.34 9.78
C MET A 162 1.84 -3.76 11.24
N ASN A 163 0.92 -4.63 11.68
CA ASN A 163 0.90 -5.16 13.04
C ASN A 163 2.21 -5.88 13.41
N GLY A 164 2.75 -6.69 12.50
CA GLY A 164 4.04 -7.34 12.70
C GLY A 164 5.18 -6.32 12.85
N TRP A 165 5.20 -5.30 11.99
CA TRP A 165 6.22 -4.25 12.05
C TRP A 165 6.12 -3.41 13.34
N PHE A 166 4.91 -3.07 13.81
CA PHE A 166 4.71 -2.41 15.10
C PHE A 166 5.17 -3.29 16.28
N ARG A 167 4.83 -4.59 16.29
CA ARG A 167 5.20 -5.50 17.38
C ARG A 167 6.71 -5.76 17.48
N HIS A 168 7.41 -5.82 16.35
CA HIS A 168 8.84 -6.13 16.31
C HIS A 168 9.76 -4.91 16.17
N GLY A 169 9.24 -3.76 15.74
CA GLY A 169 10.02 -2.58 15.36
C GLY A 169 10.16 -1.51 16.43
N THR A 170 9.34 -1.51 17.48
CA THR A 170 9.39 -0.50 18.54
C THR A 170 9.76 -1.15 19.88
N SER A 171 11.05 -1.05 20.25
CA SER A 171 11.46 -1.20 21.64
C SER A 171 10.92 0.00 22.42
N THR A 172 9.96 -0.26 23.32
CA THR A 172 9.43 0.58 24.39
C THR A 172 8.83 1.96 24.00
N ASP A 173 7.53 2.11 24.33
CA ASP A 173 6.82 3.34 24.69
C ASP A 173 6.03 4.16 23.66
N ILE A 174 5.87 3.74 22.40
CA ILE A 174 5.02 4.47 21.47
C ILE A 174 4.03 3.53 20.77
N LEU A 175 2.77 3.62 21.21
CA LEU A 175 1.54 3.13 20.57
C LEU A 175 0.98 1.78 21.07
N SER A 176 0.33 1.87 22.23
CA SER A 176 -0.97 1.20 22.46
C SER A 176 -2.04 1.77 21.50
N ILE A 177 -1.82 1.69 20.18
CA ILE A 177 -2.95 1.76 19.25
C ILE A 177 -3.57 0.39 19.28
N LYS A 178 -4.67 0.26 20.02
CA LYS A 178 -5.64 -0.82 19.78
C LYS A 178 -6.14 -0.64 18.35
N LEU A 179 -5.50 -1.33 17.41
CA LEU A 179 -6.13 -1.72 16.16
C LEU A 179 -7.21 -2.75 16.49
#